data_AF-A0A5S5BT46-F1
#
_entry.id   AF-A0A5S5BT46-F1
#
_cell.length_a   1.000
_cell.length_b   1.000
_cell.length_c   1.000
_cell.angle_alpha   90.00
_cell.angle_beta   90.00
_cell.angle_gamma   90.00
#
_symmetry.space_group_name_H-M   'P 1'
#
loop_
_entity.id
_entity.type
_entity.pdbx_description
1 polymer ?
#
loop_
_entity_poly.entity_id
_entity_poly.type
_entity_poly.pdbx_seq_one_letter_code
_entity_poly.pdbx_strand_id
1 'polypeptide(L)'
;MTNALHKKLLIKQVIGRLLLDTDQSGCAFTLEPDGDGWLIRVQSVPTDAGHEIKRLEDDLNLFYFEDNKATGELRKWWLYDLDVPAMDWDAGQQTLTLRVSSRVGYTNEKV
;
A
#
# COMPACT_ATOMS: atom_id res chain seq x y z
N MET A 1 -3.87 22.38 -14.64
CA MET A 1 -2.64 21.57 -14.69
C MET A 1 -2.99 20.19 -14.17
N THR A 2 -3.22 19.23 -15.06
CA THR A 2 -3.58 17.87 -14.69
C THR A 2 -2.35 17.24 -14.05
N ASN A 3 -2.42 16.86 -12.79
CA ASN A 3 -1.31 16.18 -12.13
C ASN A 3 -1.11 14.83 -12.83
N ALA A 4 -0.03 14.70 -13.60
CA ALA A 4 0.22 13.52 -14.45
C ALA A 4 0.67 12.29 -13.65
N LEU A 5 0.94 12.45 -12.35
CA LEU A 5 1.39 11.38 -11.48
C LEU A 5 0.20 10.64 -10.86
N HIS A 6 -0.01 9.42 -11.33
CA HIS A 6 -0.97 8.48 -10.76
C HIS A 6 -0.30 7.60 -9.71
N LYS A 7 -0.97 7.37 -8.59
CA LYS A 7 -0.44 6.61 -7.45
C LYS A 7 -1.40 5.48 -7.09
N LYS A 8 -0.87 4.29 -6.84
CA LYS A 8 -1.67 3.17 -6.34
C LYS A 8 -0.92 2.31 -5.33
N LEU A 9 -1.66 1.75 -4.38
CA LEU A 9 -1.19 0.80 -3.38
C LEU A 9 -1.91 -0.54 -3.61
N LEU A 10 -1.15 -1.63 -3.59
CA LEU A 10 -1.66 -2.99 -3.57
C LEU A 10 -1.32 -3.62 -2.22
N ILE A 11 -2.31 -4.24 -1.59
CA ILE A 11 -2.14 -5.08 -0.41
C ILE A 11 -2.45 -6.51 -0.84
N LYS A 12 -1.47 -7.38 -0.69
CA LYS A 12 -1.58 -8.79 -1.04
C LYS A 12 -1.19 -9.65 0.15
N GLN A 13 -1.76 -10.84 0.22
CA GLN A 13 -1.20 -11.89 1.07
C GLN A 13 0.15 -12.37 0.49
N VAL A 14 1.08 -12.89 1.29
CA VAL A 14 2.38 -13.39 0.79
C VAL A 14 2.21 -14.47 -0.28
N ILE A 15 1.18 -15.32 -0.15
CA ILE A 15 0.85 -16.36 -1.14
C ILE A 15 0.28 -15.82 -2.47
N GLY A 16 0.10 -14.49 -2.60
CA GLY A 16 -0.26 -13.82 -3.86
C GLY A 16 -1.73 -13.42 -4.00
N ARG A 17 -2.60 -13.75 -3.04
CA ARG A 17 -4.00 -13.31 -3.03
C ARG A 17 -4.08 -11.79 -2.91
N LEU A 18 -4.81 -11.14 -3.82
CA LEU A 18 -5.09 -9.70 -3.73
C LEU A 18 -6.15 -9.42 -2.67
N LEU A 19 -5.85 -8.54 -1.72
CA LEU A 19 -6.76 -8.11 -0.65
C LEU A 19 -7.28 -6.69 -0.89
N LEU A 20 -6.44 -5.80 -1.44
CA LEU A 20 -6.83 -4.44 -1.82
C LEU A 20 -6.01 -3.93 -3.00
N ASP A 21 -6.68 -3.27 -3.94
CA ASP A 21 -6.08 -2.44 -4.98
C ASP A 21 -6.77 -1.07 -4.91
N THR A 22 -6.06 -0.05 -4.43
CA THR A 22 -6.66 1.27 -4.18
C THR A 22 -7.19 1.94 -5.46
N ASP A 23 -6.62 1.59 -6.62
CA ASP A 23 -7.04 2.12 -7.91
C ASP A 23 -8.39 1.52 -8.34
N GLN A 24 -8.55 0.20 -8.16
CA GLN A 24 -9.80 -0.49 -8.50
C GLN A 24 -10.93 -0.23 -7.50
N SER A 25 -10.59 -0.11 -6.22
CA SER A 25 -11.58 0.12 -5.17
C SER A 25 -11.94 1.61 -5.00
N GLY A 26 -11.18 2.51 -5.61
CA GLY A 26 -11.35 3.97 -5.44
C GLY A 26 -10.93 4.48 -4.06
N CYS A 27 -10.16 3.70 -3.29
CA CYS A 27 -9.67 4.13 -1.98
C CYS A 27 -8.58 5.20 -2.14
N ALA A 28 -8.70 6.29 -1.38
CA ALA A 28 -7.61 7.26 -1.26
C ALA A 28 -6.55 6.74 -0.28
N PHE A 29 -5.28 7.04 -0.53
CA PHE A 29 -4.22 6.75 0.43
C PHE A 29 -3.14 7.82 0.48
N THR A 30 -2.46 7.91 1.63
CA THR A 30 -1.21 8.65 1.80
C THR A 30 -0.08 7.69 2.16
N LEU A 31 1.14 8.08 1.77
CA LEU A 31 2.38 7.42 2.14
C LEU A 31 3.38 8.53 2.50
N GLU A 32 3.78 8.57 3.76
CA GLU A 32 4.59 9.65 4.34
C GLU A 32 5.73 9.06 5.18
N PRO A 33 6.89 9.72 5.27
CA PRO A 33 7.92 9.33 6.25
C PRO A 33 7.38 9.42 7.69
N ASP A 34 7.70 8.44 8.52
CA ASP A 34 7.33 8.39 9.96
C ASP A 34 8.52 7.83 10.76
N GLY A 35 9.31 8.74 11.34
CA GLY A 35 10.60 8.38 11.96
C GLY A 35 11.56 7.79 10.93
N ASP A 36 12.08 6.60 11.22
CA ASP A 36 12.95 5.83 10.32
C ASP A 36 12.18 4.97 9.30
N GLY A 37 10.84 5.01 9.34
CA GLY A 37 9.96 4.21 8.49
C GLY A 37 8.98 5.04 7.68
N TRP A 38 7.86 4.39 7.36
CA TRP A 38 6.79 4.93 6.51
C TRP A 38 5.44 4.68 7.15
N LEU A 39 4.60 5.72 7.14
CA LEU A 39 3.20 5.66 7.52
C LEU A 39 2.33 5.64 6.28
N ILE A 40 1.48 4.63 6.20
CA ILE A 40 0.48 4.46 5.17
C ILE A 40 -0.89 4.65 5.82
N ARG A 41 -1.72 5.52 5.25
CA ARG A 41 -3.13 5.63 5.62
C ARG A 41 -3.99 5.41 4.39
N VAL A 42 -4.94 4.49 4.49
CA VAL A 42 -5.89 4.20 3.42
C VAL A 42 -7.29 4.49 3.93
N GLN A 43 -8.05 5.28 3.18
CA GLN A 43 -9.40 5.71 3.51
C GLN A 43 -10.43 4.99 2.65
N SER A 44 -11.65 4.90 3.17
CA SER A 44 -12.78 4.25 2.48
C SER A 44 -12.48 2.80 2.11
N VAL A 45 -11.74 2.09 2.97
CA VAL A 45 -11.44 0.66 2.77
C VAL A 45 -12.74 -0.13 2.98
N PRO A 46 -13.13 -1.02 2.06
CA PRO A 46 -14.27 -1.90 2.27
C PRO A 46 -14.12 -2.69 3.58
N THR A 47 -15.18 -2.74 4.38
CA THR A 47 -15.10 -3.28 5.75
C THR A 47 -14.57 -4.71 5.80
N ASP A 48 -15.04 -5.58 4.90
CA ASP A 48 -14.58 -6.97 4.81
C ASP A 48 -13.09 -7.06 4.46
N ALA A 49 -12.60 -6.17 3.58
CA ALA A 49 -11.20 -6.10 3.23
C ALA A 49 -10.36 -5.60 4.43
N GLY A 50 -10.81 -4.57 5.15
CA GLY A 50 -10.13 -4.06 6.34
C GLY A 50 -9.99 -5.12 7.44
N HIS A 51 -11.06 -5.88 7.71
CA HIS A 51 -11.01 -7.01 8.65
C HIS A 51 -10.04 -8.10 8.20
N GLU A 52 -10.09 -8.51 6.94
CA GLU A 52 -9.23 -9.57 6.42
C GLU A 52 -7.76 -9.15 6.40
N ILE A 53 -7.47 -7.90 6.03
CA ILE A 53 -6.12 -7.34 6.04
C ILE A 53 -5.56 -7.31 7.46
N LYS A 54 -6.35 -6.86 8.44
CA LYS A 54 -5.93 -6.87 9.85
C LYS A 54 -5.70 -8.29 10.37
N ARG A 55 -6.54 -9.25 9.96
CA ARG A 55 -6.40 -10.66 10.34
C ARG A 55 -5.11 -11.29 9.79
N LEU A 56 -4.61 -10.80 8.65
CA LEU A 56 -3.44 -11.31 7.95
C LEU A 56 -2.21 -10.42 8.12
N GLU A 57 -2.15 -9.55 9.15
CA GLU A 57 -1.15 -8.48 9.24
C GLU A 57 0.32 -8.94 9.19
N ASP A 58 0.60 -10.17 9.60
CA ASP A 58 1.90 -10.84 9.57
C ASP A 58 2.23 -11.55 8.24
N ASP A 59 1.27 -11.60 7.32
CA ASP A 59 1.32 -12.35 6.06
C ASP A 59 0.99 -11.45 4.85
N LEU A 60 1.50 -10.21 4.85
CA LEU A 60 1.24 -9.22 3.80
C LEU A 60 2.47 -8.84 2.98
N ASN A 61 2.22 -8.58 1.70
CA ASN A 61 3.07 -7.83 0.79
C ASN A 61 2.38 -6.52 0.40
N LEU A 62 3.08 -5.40 0.54
CA LEU A 62 2.59 -4.06 0.19
C LEU A 62 3.36 -3.52 -1.02
N PHE A 63 2.66 -3.19 -2.11
CA PHE A 63 3.30 -2.64 -3.31
C PHE A 63 2.77 -1.25 -3.61
N TYR A 64 3.68 -0.30 -3.79
CA TYR A 64 3.35 1.08 -4.14
C TYR A 64 3.87 1.41 -5.55
N PHE A 65 3.04 2.07 -6.35
CA PHE A 65 3.37 2.43 -7.72
C PHE A 65 3.18 3.92 -7.94
N GLU A 66 4.12 4.49 -8.69
CA GLU A 66 4.07 5.85 -9.20
C GLU A 66 4.14 5.79 -10.73
N ASP A 67 3.03 6.13 -11.39
CA ASP A 67 2.89 6.07 -12.84
C ASP A 67 2.77 7.50 -13.37
N ASN A 68 3.83 7.99 -13.99
CA ASN A 68 3.85 9.30 -14.62
C ASN A 68 3.30 9.19 -16.04
N LYS A 69 2.02 9.53 -16.21
CA LYS A 69 1.30 9.46 -17.49
C LYS A 69 1.86 10.41 -18.55
N ALA A 70 2.58 11.45 -18.17
CA ALA A 70 3.16 12.40 -19.12
C ALA A 70 4.47 11.87 -19.73
N THR A 71 5.28 11.13 -18.97
CA THR A 71 6.58 10.60 -19.42
C THR A 71 6.53 9.12 -19.77
N GLY A 72 5.50 8.40 -19.33
CA GLY A 72 5.42 6.94 -19.39
C GLY A 72 6.29 6.22 -18.35
N GLU A 73 6.89 6.96 -17.40
CA GLU A 73 7.75 6.38 -16.36
C GLU A 73 6.90 5.68 -15.28
N LEU A 74 7.21 4.41 -15.01
CA LEU A 74 6.59 3.64 -13.93
C LEU A 74 7.65 3.28 -12.88
N ARG A 75 7.49 3.79 -11.65
CA ARG A 75 8.28 3.36 -10.49
C ARG A 75 7.48 2.40 -9.63
N LYS A 76 8.14 1.34 -9.18
CA LYS A 76 7.56 0.30 -8.32
C LYS A 76 8.35 0.23 -7.03
N TRP A 77 7.62 0.13 -5.94
CA TRP A 77 8.16 0.11 -4.60
C TRP A 77 7.57 -1.08 -3.85
N TRP A 78 8.43 -1.87 -3.22
CA TRP A 78 8.02 -2.85 -2.22
C TRP A 78 8.15 -2.22 -0.84
N LEU A 79 7.04 -2.18 -0.11
CA LEU A 79 6.92 -1.69 1.25
C LEU A 79 6.86 -2.92 2.16
N TYR A 80 7.76 -2.99 3.13
CA TYR A 80 7.82 -4.11 4.07
C TYR A 80 8.36 -3.63 5.42
N ASP A 81 7.95 -4.34 6.46
CA ASP A 81 8.51 -4.12 7.79
C ASP A 81 9.65 -5.11 8.07
N LEU A 82 10.58 -4.72 8.94
CA LEU A 82 11.67 -5.61 9.38
C LEU A 82 11.15 -6.64 10.39
N ASP A 83 10.09 -6.30 11.11
CA ASP A 83 9.36 -7.17 12.03
C ASP A 83 7.90 -7.33 11.53
N VAL A 84 6.92 -7.35 12.45
CA VAL A 84 5.50 -7.35 12.12
C VAL A 84 5.03 -5.90 11.93
N PRO A 85 4.41 -5.54 10.78
CA PRO A 85 3.86 -4.21 10.56
C PRO A 85 2.93 -3.79 11.69
N ALA A 86 3.16 -2.61 12.27
CA ALA A 86 2.17 -2.04 13.18
C ALA A 86 0.95 -1.60 12.38
N MET A 87 -0.15 -2.35 12.52
CA MET A 87 -1.39 -2.12 11.78
C MET A 87 -2.56 -1.80 12.70
N ASP A 88 -3.34 -0.80 12.30
CA ASP A 88 -4.60 -0.43 12.94
C ASP A 88 -5.73 -0.36 11.92
N TRP A 89 -6.91 -0.86 12.31
CA TRP A 89 -8.12 -0.84 11.48
C TRP A 89 -9.27 -0.22 12.27
N ASP A 90 -9.70 0.96 11.84
CA ASP A 90 -10.90 1.63 12.34
C ASP A 90 -12.07 1.36 11.40
N ALA A 91 -12.94 0.43 11.77
CA ALA A 91 -14.14 0.08 11.01
C ALA A 91 -15.18 1.22 10.97
N GLY A 92 -15.22 2.10 11.98
CA GLY A 92 -16.13 3.24 12.04
C GLY A 92 -15.73 4.35 11.06
N GLN A 93 -14.43 4.54 10.86
CA GLN A 93 -13.87 5.49 9.90
C GLN A 93 -13.46 4.87 8.56
N GLN A 94 -13.64 3.56 8.41
CA GLN A 94 -13.15 2.78 7.26
C GLN A 94 -11.70 3.11 6.89
N THR A 95 -10.86 3.22 7.92
CA THR A 95 -9.48 3.70 7.79
C THR A 95 -8.49 2.65 8.26
N LEU A 96 -7.59 2.28 7.36
CA LEU A 96 -6.48 1.37 7.62
C LEU A 96 -5.20 2.19 7.78
N THR A 97 -4.48 1.99 8.88
CA THR A 97 -3.18 2.61 9.14
C THR A 97 -2.11 1.52 9.24
N LEU A 98 -1.03 1.63 8.47
CA LEU A 98 0.11 0.72 8.51
C LEU A 98 1.39 1.51 8.75
N ARG A 99 2.29 0.97 9.57
CA ARG A 99 3.68 1.41 9.66
C ARG A 99 4.61 0.31 9.20
N VAL A 100 5.59 0.68 8.39
CA VAL A 100 6.61 -0.23 7.86
C VAL A 100 7.98 0.42 7.87
N SER A 101 9.03 -0.36 8.12
CA SER A 101 10.40 0.14 8.20
C SER A 101 11.04 0.49 6.85
N SER A 102 10.61 -0.11 5.74
CA SER A 102 11.36 -0.05 4.47
C SER A 102 10.50 0.22 3.24
N ARG A 103 11.10 0.94 2.27
CA ARG A 103 10.58 1.19 0.92
C ARG A 103 11.69 0.99 -0.10
N VAL A 104 11.65 -0.12 -0.83
CA VAL A 104 12.70 -0.50 -1.78
C VAL A 104 12.17 -0.42 -3.21
N GLY A 105 12.88 0.34 -4.05
CA GLY A 105 12.56 0.43 -5.48
C GLY A 105 12.99 -0.85 -6.21
N TYR A 106 12.16 -1.34 -7.12
CA TYR A 106 12.49 -2.54 -7.89
C TYR A 106 12.04 -2.45 -9.35
N THR A 107 12.72 -3.20 -10.20
CA THR A 107 12.42 -3.36 -11.63
C THR A 107 12.17 -4.84 -11.93
N ASN A 108 11.30 -5.14 -12.88
CA ASN A 108 11.09 -6.54 -13.33
C ASN A 108 12.20 -7.03 -14.26
N GLU A 109 13.23 -6.22 -14.53
CA GLU A 109 14.29 -6.48 -15.53
C GLU A 109 15.33 -7.52 -15.06
N LYS A 110 15.19 -8.08 -13.87
CA LYS A 110 16.00 -9.19 -13.38
C LYS A 110 15.12 -10.22 -12.67
N VAL A 111 14.63 -11.19 -13.44
CA VAL A 111 14.27 -12.53 -12.94
C VAL A 111 15.07 -13.53 -13.75
#